data_AF-A0A401TVA0-F1
#
_entry.id   AF-A0A401TVA0-F1
#
_cell.length_a   1.000
_cell.length_b   1.000
_cell.length_c   1.000
_cell.angle_alpha   90.00
_cell.angle_beta   90.00
_cell.angle_gamma   90.00
#
_symmetry.space_group_name_H-M   'P 1'
#
loop_
_entity.id
_entity.type
_entity.pdbx_description
1 polymer ?
#
loop_
_entity_poly.entity_id
_entity_poly.type
_entity_poly.pdbx_seq_one_letter_code
_entity_poly.pdbx_strand_id
1 'polypeptide(L)'
;MWNYMHSKQPSVFVKTTEEGIARVLNSKYAFLLESTMNEYHRKRNCNLTQIGGLLDTKGYGIGMPLGTCPHPATLTGQLTARPFCPRSPRCC
;
A
#
# COMPACT_ATOMS: atom_id res chain seq x y z
N MET A 1 19.80 6.95 -2.72
CA MET A 1 18.61 7.67 -2.21
C MET A 1 18.67 7.86 -0.69
N TRP A 2 18.88 6.80 0.09
CA TRP A 2 18.90 6.87 1.57
C TRP A 2 19.89 7.89 2.15
N ASN A 3 21.16 7.88 1.72
CA ASN A 3 22.19 8.78 2.25
C ASN A 3 21.79 10.25 2.19
N TYR A 4 21.09 10.67 1.12
CA TYR A 4 20.58 12.03 0.97
C TYR A 4 19.45 12.35 1.96
N MET A 5 18.51 11.42 2.15
CA MET A 5 17.40 11.62 3.11
C MET A 5 17.91 11.64 4.55
N HIS A 6 18.92 10.82 4.86
CA HIS A 6 19.47 10.73 6.21
C HIS A 6 20.32 11.95 6.59
N SER A 7 21.12 12.50 5.66
CA SER A 7 22.04 13.60 5.96
C SER A 7 21.43 14.99 5.86
N LYS A 8 20.20 15.13 5.35
CA LYS A 8 19.57 16.44 5.12
C LYS A 8 19.02 17.05 6.41
N GLN A 9 19.40 18.30 6.65
CA GLN A 9 18.85 19.17 7.69
C GLN A 9 18.24 20.42 7.01
N PRO A 10 16.97 20.77 7.30
CA PRO A 10 16.04 20.15 8.23
C PRO A 10 15.52 18.77 7.77
N SER A 11 15.02 17.96 8.71
CA SER A 11 14.53 16.60 8.44
C SER A 11 13.53 16.56 7.28
N VAL A 12 13.75 15.62 6.35
CA VAL A 12 12.80 15.32 5.27
C VAL A 12 11.69 14.38 5.73
N PHE A 13 11.89 13.65 6.83
CA PHE A 13 10.90 12.74 7.38
C PHE A 13 9.78 13.51 8.06
N VAL A 14 8.54 13.14 7.73
CA VAL A 14 7.30 13.63 8.35
C VAL A 14 6.76 12.58 9.31
N LYS A 15 5.96 13.00 10.30
CA LYS A 15 5.42 12.07 11.30
C LYS A 15 4.13 11.39 10.83
N THR A 16 3.32 12.11 10.06
CA THR A 16 2.02 11.64 9.56
C THR A 16 1.90 11.82 8.06
N THR A 17 0.98 11.05 7.47
CA THR A 17 0.70 11.09 6.04
C THR A 17 0.09 12.44 5.64
N GLU A 18 -0.79 13.00 6.47
CA GLU A 18 -1.45 14.28 6.23
C GLU A 18 -0.45 15.44 6.19
N GLU A 19 0.53 15.43 7.09
CA GLU A 19 1.64 16.40 7.12
C GLU A 19 2.47 16.29 5.83
N GLY A 20 2.78 15.06 5.41
CA GLY A 20 3.46 14.78 4.14
C GLY A 20 2.72 15.37 2.94
N ILE A 21 1.41 15.12 2.85
CA ILE A 21 0.57 15.62 1.75
C ILE A 21 0.48 17.14 1.77
N ALA A 22 0.25 17.75 2.94
CA ALA A 22 0.23 19.19 3.08
C ALA A 22 1.56 19.82 2.66
N ARG A 23 2.70 19.18 2.98
CA ARG A 23 4.02 19.64 2.57
C ARG A 23 4.23 19.57 1.06
N VAL A 24 3.72 18.53 0.39
CA VAL A 24 3.75 18.41 -1.09
C VAL A 24 2.92 19.52 -1.75
N LEU A 25 1.77 19.88 -1.18
CA LEU A 25 0.90 20.92 -1.73
C LEU A 25 1.48 22.33 -1.55
N ASN A 26 2.15 22.60 -0.43
CA ASN A 26 2.64 23.94 -0.08
C ASN A 26 4.09 24.20 -0.52
N SER A 27 4.86 23.18 -0.89
CA SER A 27 6.29 23.31 -1.20
C SER A 27 6.72 22.37 -2.32
N LYS A 28 7.91 22.59 -2.89
CA LYS A 28 8.52 21.70 -3.90
C LYS A 28 9.08 20.43 -3.25
N TYR A 29 8.20 19.61 -2.68
CA TYR A 29 8.51 18.38 -1.96
C TYR A 29 7.89 17.18 -2.66
N ALA A 30 8.64 16.07 -2.74
CA ALA A 30 8.14 14.80 -3.24
C ALA A 30 7.99 13.83 -2.07
N PHE A 31 6.80 13.27 -1.90
CA PHE A 31 6.51 12.32 -0.83
C PHE A 31 6.42 10.90 -1.39
N LEU A 32 7.18 9.98 -0.80
CA LEU A 32 7.16 8.57 -1.17
C LEU A 32 6.16 7.86 -0.26
N LEU A 33 5.15 7.25 -0.86
CA LEU A 33 4.08 6.56 -0.15
C LEU A 33 3.60 5.36 -0.96
N GLU A 34 2.84 4.46 -0.33
CA GLU A 34 2.32 3.27 -0.99
C GLU A 34 1.37 3.60 -2.17
N SER A 35 1.35 2.75 -3.20
CA SER A 35 0.53 2.94 -4.40
C SER A 35 -0.96 3.07 -4.10
N THR A 36 -1.52 2.23 -3.21
CA THR A 36 -2.94 2.24 -2.83
C THR A 36 -3.36 3.57 -2.22
N MET A 37 -2.56 4.06 -1.28
CA MET A 37 -2.78 5.32 -0.59
C MET A 37 -2.53 6.51 -1.53
N ASN A 38 -1.60 6.39 -2.49
CA ASN A 38 -1.34 7.45 -3.47
C ASN A 38 -2.54 7.61 -4.40
N GLU A 39 -3.10 6.50 -4.86
CA GLU A 39 -4.29 6.49 -5.70
C GLU A 39 -5.51 7.06 -4.97
N TYR A 40 -5.67 6.75 -3.68
CA TYR A 40 -6.71 7.31 -2.82
C TYR A 40 -6.62 8.85 -2.71
N HIS A 41 -5.44 9.39 -2.40
CA HIS A 41 -5.28 10.84 -2.25
C HIS A 41 -5.36 11.59 -3.58
N ARG A 42 -4.81 11.03 -4.65
CA ARG A 42 -4.92 11.59 -6.00
C ARG A 42 -6.38 11.67 -6.46
N LYS A 43 -7.20 10.66 -6.13
CA LYS A 43 -8.62 10.64 -6.49
C LYS A 43 -9.42 11.73 -5.77
N ARG A 44 -9.00 12.15 -4.57
CA ARG A 44 -9.66 13.23 -3.82
C ARG A 44 -9.11 14.62 -4.13
N ASN A 45 -7.82 14.72 -4.42
CA ASN A 45 -7.14 15.98 -4.68
C ASN A 45 -6.45 15.95 -6.05
N CYS A 46 -7.05 16.60 -7.05
CA CYS A 46 -6.52 16.66 -8.41
C CYS A 46 -5.19 17.42 -8.53
N ASN A 47 -4.81 18.21 -7.52
CA ASN A 47 -3.52 18.91 -7.47
C ASN A 47 -2.34 17.98 -7.18
N LEU A 48 -2.60 16.75 -6.73
CA LEU A 48 -1.58 15.74 -6.51
C LEU A 48 -1.37 14.93 -7.80
N THR A 49 -0.11 14.71 -8.16
CA THR A 49 0.25 13.92 -9.34
C THR A 49 1.17 12.78 -8.93
N GLN A 50 0.93 11.61 -9.52
CA GLN A 50 1.85 10.49 -9.40
C GLN A 50 2.94 10.66 -10.46
N ILE A 51 4.19 10.59 -10.02
CA ILE A 51 5.35 10.60 -10.91
C ILE A 51 5.99 9.21 -10.87
N GLY A 52 6.10 8.57 -12.04
CA GLY A 52 6.71 7.24 -12.18
C GLY A 52 5.77 6.07 -11.85
N GLY A 53 6.36 4.87 -11.86
CA GLY A 53 5.67 3.60 -11.59
C GLY A 53 5.82 3.13 -10.13
N LEU A 54 5.50 1.86 -9.89
CA LEU A 54 5.72 1.23 -8.59
C LEU A 54 7.22 0.99 -8.37
N LEU A 55 7.72 1.36 -7.19
CA LEU A 55 9.10 1.06 -6.77
C LEU A 55 9.27 -0.39 -6.30
N ASP A 56 8.20 -0.98 -5.76
CA ASP A 56 8.17 -2.35 -5.24
C ASP A 56 6.72 -2.87 -5.29
N THR A 57 6.55 -4.19 -5.28
CA THR A 57 5.28 -4.88 -5.14
C THR A 57 5.18 -5.49 -3.75
N LYS A 58 4.55 -4.75 -2.84
CA LYS A 58 4.19 -5.21 -1.48
C LYS A 58 2.69 -5.49 -1.39
N GLY A 59 2.30 -6.34 -0.46
CA GLY A 59 0.91 -6.71 -0.21
C GLY A 59 0.59 -6.72 1.28
N TYR A 60 -0.68 -6.49 1.61
CA TYR A 60 -1.17 -6.55 2.98
C TYR A 60 -1.51 -8.00 3.37
N GLY A 61 -1.12 -8.40 4.58
CA GLY A 61 -1.43 -9.70 5.16
C GLY A 61 -2.00 -9.57 6.56
N ILE A 62 -2.84 -10.52 6.96
CA ILE A 62 -3.39 -10.59 8.32
C ILE A 62 -2.37 -11.35 9.18
N GLY A 63 -1.68 -10.64 10.08
CA GLY A 63 -0.77 -11.25 11.04
C GLY A 63 -1.54 -11.95 12.15
N MET A 64 -1.30 -13.25 12.36
CA MET A 64 -1.84 -14.03 13.47
C MET A 64 -0.69 -14.49 14.38
N PRO A 65 -0.90 -14.62 15.71
CA PRO A 65 0.12 -15.14 16.59
C PRO A 65 0.42 -16.61 16.27
N LEU A 66 1.71 -16.95 16.30
CA LEU A 66 2.18 -18.32 16.10
C LEU A 66 1.61 -19.21 17.21
N GLY A 67 0.77 -20.18 16.84
CA GLY A 67 0.19 -21.17 17.76
C GLY A 67 -1.31 -21.06 18.01
N THR A 68 -2.00 -20.01 17.55
CA THR A 68 -3.47 -19.88 17.72
C THR A 68 -4.25 -20.26 16.47
N CYS A 69 -3.92 -21.40 15.85
CA CYS A 69 -4.62 -21.84 14.65
C CYS A 69 -5.58 -23.00 14.98
N PRO A 70 -6.90 -22.76 15.12
CA PRO A 70 -7.85 -23.70 14.58
C PRO A 70 -7.73 -23.62 13.05
N HIS A 71 -7.48 -24.76 12.40
CA HIS A 71 -7.26 -24.96 10.96
C HIS A 71 -7.21 -23.71 10.05
N PRO A 72 -6.10 -23.49 9.30
CA PRO A 72 -5.92 -22.34 8.38
C PRO A 72 -6.91 -22.27 7.19
N ALA A 73 -7.89 -23.17 7.13
CA ALA A 73 -8.91 -23.25 6.10
C ALA A 73 -10.14 -22.36 6.35
N THR A 74 -10.46 -22.03 7.61
CA THR A 74 -11.75 -21.38 7.93
C THR A 74 -11.79 -19.88 7.60
N LEU A 75 -10.67 -19.16 7.74
CA LEU A 75 -10.62 -17.71 7.48
C LEU A 75 -10.21 -17.38 6.04
N THR A 76 -9.32 -18.17 5.44
CA THR A 76 -8.93 -17.99 4.03
C THR A 76 -10.12 -18.24 3.09
N GLY A 77 -10.99 -19.20 3.42
CA GLY A 77 -12.18 -19.52 2.64
C GLY A 77 -13.25 -18.42 2.58
N GLN A 78 -13.29 -17.50 3.56
CA GLN A 78 -14.24 -16.37 3.55
C GLN A 78 -13.73 -15.16 2.75
N LEU A 79 -12.41 -14.97 2.64
CA LEU A 79 -11.81 -13.88 1.84
C LEU A 79 -11.63 -14.28 0.37
N THR A 80 -11.49 -15.58 0.07
CA THR A 80 -11.58 -16.11 -1.29
C THR A 80 -13.02 -16.50 -1.64
N ALA A 81 -14.01 -15.66 -1.34
CA ALA A 81 -15.35 -15.77 -1.92
C ALA A 81 -15.39 -15.19 -3.34
N ARG A 82 -14.45 -15.61 -4.18
CA ARG A 82 -14.71 -15.79 -5.60
C ARG A 82 -14.60 -17.28 -5.82
N PRO A 83 -15.63 -17.96 -6.37
CA PRO A 83 -15.42 -19.31 -6.83
C PRO A 83 -14.35 -19.20 -7.92
N PHE A 84 -13.10 -19.47 -7.55
CA PHE A 84 -12.12 -19.91 -8.50
C PHE A 84 -12.65 -21.28 -8.91
N CYS A 85 -13.58 -21.27 -9.85
CA CYS A 85 -14.07 -22.44 -10.54
C CYS A 85 -12.79 -23.03 -11.15
N PRO A 86 -12.24 -24.14 -10.61
CA PRO A 86 -11.19 -24.82 -11.34
C PRO A 86 -11.86 -25.25 -12.64
N ARG A 87 -11.26 -24.87 -13.78
CA ARG A 87 -11.70 -25.35 -15.09
C ARG A 87 -11.98 -26.85 -14.96
N SER A 88 -13.24 -27.25 -15.00
CA SER A 88 -13.58 -28.64 -15.21
C SER A 88 -13.22 -28.94 -16.67
N PRO A 89 -12.44 -29.99 -16.94
CA PRO A 89 -12.51 -30.65 -18.22
C PRO A 89 -13.53 -31.78 -18.02
N ARG A 90 -14.78 -31.55 -18.43
CA ARG A 90 -15.89 -32.53 -18.47
C ARG A 90 -16.70 -32.68 -17.18
N CYS A 91 -17.85 -32.00 -17.16
CA CYS A 91 -19.20 -32.56 -17.02
C CYS A 91 -20.08 -31.73 -17.96
N CYS A 92 -20.86 -32.28 -18.92
CA CYS A 92 -22.06 -33.09 -18.74
C CYS A 92 -23.08 -32.43 -17.82
#